data_AF-A0A2N2DIL7-F1
#
_entry.id   AF-A0A2N2DIL7-F1
#
_cell.length_a   1.000
_cell.length_b   1.000
_cell.length_c   1.000
_cell.angle_alpha   90.00
_cell.angle_beta   90.00
_cell.angle_gamma   90.00
#
_symmetry.space_group_name_H-M   'P 1'
#
loop_
_entity.id
_entity.type
_entity.pdbx_description
1 polymer ?
#
loop_
_entity_poly.entity_id
_entity_poly.type
_entity_poly.pdbx_seq_one_letter_code
_entity_poly.pdbx_strand_id
1 'polypeptide(L)'
;LIECKEEKVIFLGDALERYGEIINQTLGIRAFEAPPSLRVNRAALTAQLGLERFKTENNRDNYLKLQPLYLRRSEAEVKWEKRQKGVETIEAKRACD
;
A
#
# COMPACT_ATOMS: atom_id res chain seq x y z
N LEU A 1 -15.48 -0.14 12.77
CA LEU A 1 -14.94 1.15 12.24
C LEU A 1 -15.60 1.57 10.93
N ILE A 2 -15.79 0.69 9.94
CA ILE A 2 -16.49 1.02 8.67
C ILE A 2 -18.02 0.92 8.79
N GLU A 3 -18.54 0.11 9.71
CA GLU A 3 -19.98 -0.07 9.93
C GLU A 3 -20.73 1.24 10.20
N CYS A 4 -20.12 2.17 10.95
CA CYS A 4 -20.72 3.47 11.31
C CYS A 4 -20.56 4.56 10.24
N LYS A 5 -19.96 4.26 9.08
CA LYS A 5 -19.76 5.22 8.00
C LYS A 5 -20.95 5.20 7.05
N GLU A 6 -21.50 6.35 6.72
CA GLU A 6 -22.65 6.43 5.79
C GLU A 6 -22.22 6.42 4.31
N GLU A 7 -20.94 6.64 4.02
CA GLU A 7 -20.43 6.72 2.66
C GLU A 7 -20.43 5.35 1.95
N LYS A 8 -20.47 5.40 0.61
CA LYS A 8 -20.20 4.23 -0.22
C LYS A 8 -18.73 3.86 -0.10
N VAL A 9 -18.45 2.57 0.02
CA VAL A 9 -17.10 2.02 0.18
C VAL A 9 -16.81 1.08 -0.98
N ILE A 10 -15.72 1.37 -1.70
CA ILE A 10 -15.23 0.49 -2.76
C ILE A 10 -14.21 -0.47 -2.16
N PHE A 11 -14.46 -1.76 -2.31
CA PHE A 11 -13.58 -2.82 -1.88
C PHE A 11 -12.74 -3.33 -3.06
N LEU A 12 -11.45 -3.50 -2.80
CA LEU A 12 -10.43 -3.98 -3.75
C LEU A 12 -9.69 -5.18 -3.14
N GLY A 13 -8.85 -5.81 -3.95
CA GLY A 13 -8.07 -6.98 -3.58
C GLY A 13 -8.78 -8.31 -3.83
N ASP A 14 -8.01 -9.37 -3.64
CA ASP A 14 -8.39 -10.77 -3.76
C ASP A 14 -9.19 -11.27 -2.55
N ALA A 15 -9.01 -10.65 -1.38
CA ALA A 15 -9.74 -10.97 -0.16
C ALA A 15 -11.28 -10.92 -0.32
N LEU A 16 -11.78 -10.19 -1.32
CA LEU A 16 -13.20 -10.18 -1.69
C LEU A 16 -13.76 -11.55 -2.08
N GLU A 17 -12.94 -12.43 -2.63
CA GLU A 17 -13.37 -13.81 -2.93
C GLU A 17 -13.75 -14.59 -1.66
N ARG A 18 -13.14 -14.24 -0.53
CA ARG A 18 -13.39 -14.88 0.76
C ARG A 18 -14.40 -14.12 1.62
N TYR A 19 -14.37 -12.79 1.61
CA TYR A 19 -15.12 -11.97 2.56
C TYR A 19 -16.21 -11.10 1.92
N GLY A 20 -16.37 -11.12 0.60
CA GLY A 20 -17.35 -10.29 -0.11
C GLY A 20 -18.78 -10.49 0.40
N GLU A 21 -19.16 -11.73 0.69
CA GLU A 21 -20.48 -12.03 1.25
C GLU A 21 -20.71 -11.36 2.62
N ILE A 22 -19.74 -11.49 3.54
CA ILE A 22 -19.80 -10.86 4.86
C ILE A 22 -19.86 -9.32 4.73
N ILE A 23 -19.07 -8.77 3.82
CA ILE A 23 -19.04 -7.32 3.53
C ILE A 23 -20.41 -6.84 3.03
N ASN A 24 -21.02 -7.55 2.06
CA ASN A 24 -22.32 -7.21 1.52
C ASN A 24 -23.44 -7.38 2.56
N GLN A 25 -23.42 -8.43 3.38
CA GLN A 25 -24.39 -8.60 4.46
C GLN A 25 -24.31 -7.47 5.50
N THR A 26 -23.10 -6.98 5.78
CA THR A 26 -22.86 -5.96 6.81
C THR A 26 -23.16 -4.55 6.30
N LEU A 27 -22.79 -4.23 5.06
CA LEU A 27 -22.84 -2.86 4.53
C LEU A 27 -23.95 -2.65 3.48
N GLY A 28 -24.51 -3.73 2.94
CA GLY A 28 -25.57 -3.70 1.93
C GLY A 28 -25.20 -2.83 0.73
N ILE A 29 -26.10 -1.92 0.37
CA ILE A 29 -25.94 -1.00 -0.77
C ILE A 29 -24.74 -0.05 -0.66
N ARG A 30 -24.09 0.04 0.50
CA ARG A 30 -22.87 0.84 0.68
C ARG A 30 -21.61 0.08 0.24
N ALA A 31 -21.64 -1.25 0.15
CA ALA A 31 -20.52 -2.02 -0.35
C ALA A 31 -20.52 -2.07 -1.88
N PHE A 32 -19.41 -1.65 -2.48
CA PHE A 32 -19.16 -1.76 -3.91
C PHE A 32 -17.95 -2.64 -4.14
N GLU A 33 -18.17 -3.82 -4.72
CA GLU A 33 -17.08 -4.68 -5.19
C GLU A 33 -16.66 -4.25 -6.59
N ALA A 34 -15.38 -3.91 -6.76
CA ALA A 34 -14.86 -3.67 -8.09
C ALA A 34 -14.91 -4.96 -8.94
N PRO A 35 -15.11 -4.86 -10.27
CA PRO A 35 -14.98 -5.99 -11.17
C PRO A 35 -13.62 -6.68 -10.99
N PRO A 36 -13.51 -8.03 -11.15
CA PRO A 36 -12.26 -8.76 -10.90
C PRO A 36 -11.03 -8.17 -11.61
N SER A 37 -11.20 -7.64 -12.83
CA SER A 37 -10.14 -7.00 -13.60
C SER A 37 -9.58 -5.73 -12.95
N LEU A 38 -10.36 -5.04 -12.10
CA LEU A 38 -10.03 -3.78 -11.43
C LEU A 38 -9.70 -3.94 -9.94
N ARG A 39 -9.89 -5.13 -9.34
CA ARG A 39 -9.58 -5.36 -7.92
C ARG A 39 -8.09 -5.41 -7.61
N VAL A 40 -7.28 -5.78 -8.59
CA VAL A 40 -5.83 -6.01 -8.42
C VAL A 40 -5.00 -4.92 -9.09
N ASN A 41 -3.81 -4.68 -8.56
CA ASN A 41 -2.88 -3.72 -9.10
C ASN A 41 -2.48 -4.10 -10.53
N ARG A 42 -2.74 -3.22 -11.49
CA ARG A 42 -2.37 -3.39 -12.90
C ARG A 42 -1.68 -2.15 -13.43
N ALA A 43 -0.54 -2.35 -14.09
CA ALA A 43 0.23 -1.26 -14.70
C ALA A 43 -0.61 -0.41 -15.68
N ALA A 44 -1.54 -1.05 -16.41
CA ALA A 44 -2.45 -0.35 -17.32
C ALA A 44 -3.33 0.70 -16.62
N LEU A 45 -3.82 0.42 -15.41
CA LEU A 45 -4.66 1.36 -14.66
C LEU A 45 -3.83 2.55 -14.16
N THR A 46 -2.60 2.29 -13.70
CA THR A 46 -1.64 3.35 -13.36
C THR A 46 -1.31 4.22 -14.57
N ALA A 47 -1.07 3.61 -15.73
CA ALA A 47 -0.79 4.34 -16.97
C ALA A 47 -1.99 5.18 -17.43
N GLN A 48 -3.22 4.67 -17.29
CA GLN A 48 -4.44 5.40 -17.60
C GLN A 48 -4.59 6.66 -16.74
N LEU A 49 -4.46 6.53 -15.41
CA LEU A 49 -4.50 7.66 -14.49
C LEU A 49 -3.36 8.65 -14.74
N GLY A 50 -2.16 8.14 -15.00
CA GLY A 50 -0.99 8.95 -15.33
C GLY A 50 -1.19 9.75 -16.63
N LEU A 51 -1.79 9.14 -17.65
CA LEU A 51 -2.08 9.80 -18.93
C LEU A 51 -3.11 10.92 -18.77
N GLU A 52 -4.18 10.67 -18.01
CA GLU A 52 -5.18 11.68 -17.69
C GLU A 52 -4.53 12.88 -16.99
N ARG A 53 -3.81 12.60 -15.90
CA ARG A 53 -3.12 13.62 -15.09
C ARG A 53 -2.08 14.41 -15.90
N PHE A 54 -1.34 13.74 -16.78
CA PHE A 54 -0.39 14.38 -17.69
C PHE A 54 -1.07 15.35 -18.66
N LYS A 55 -2.25 14.98 -19.17
CA LYS A 55 -3.01 15.79 -20.14
C LYS A 55 -3.72 16.97 -19.48
N THR A 56 -4.30 16.79 -18.29
CA THR A 56 -5.16 17.80 -17.66
C THR A 56 -4.40 18.76 -16.76
N GLU A 57 -3.39 18.30 -16.03
CA GLU A 57 -2.69 19.08 -15.02
C GLU A 57 -1.33 19.62 -15.50
N ASN A 58 -0.88 19.23 -16.72
CA ASN A 58 0.49 19.42 -17.21
C ASN A 58 1.56 19.00 -16.18
N ASN A 59 1.20 18.05 -15.31
CA ASN A 59 1.97 17.67 -14.15
C ASN A 59 2.88 16.49 -14.51
N ARG A 60 4.19 16.66 -14.33
CA ARG A 60 5.22 15.66 -14.64
C ARG A 60 6.01 15.35 -13.38
N ASP A 61 5.83 14.15 -12.86
CA ASP A 61 6.57 13.70 -11.69
C ASP A 61 8.02 13.35 -12.08
N ASN A 62 8.99 13.81 -11.29
CA ASN A 62 10.38 13.37 -11.44
C ASN A 62 10.53 12.00 -10.78
N TYR A 63 10.82 10.98 -11.56
CA TYR A 63 10.98 9.60 -11.08
C TYR A 63 12.06 9.45 -9.99
N LEU A 64 13.09 10.30 -9.98
CA LEU A 64 14.14 10.30 -8.95
C LEU A 64 13.63 10.75 -7.58
N LYS A 65 12.49 11.44 -7.53
CA LYS A 65 11.85 11.90 -6.29
C LYS A 65 10.75 10.96 -5.80
N LEU A 66 10.46 9.87 -6.52
CA LEU A 66 9.42 8.93 -6.12
C LEU A 66 9.88 8.15 -4.89
N GLN A 67 9.27 8.45 -3.75
CA GLN A 67 9.56 7.77 -2.49
C GLN A 67 8.30 7.08 -1.97
N PRO A 68 8.42 5.83 -1.49
CA PRO A 68 7.29 5.13 -0.89
C PRO A 68 6.86 5.82 0.40
N LEU A 69 5.56 6.11 0.54
CA LEU A 69 4.96 6.54 1.79
C LEU A 69 4.54 5.31 2.60
N TYR A 70 5.43 4.81 3.44
CA TYR A 70 5.11 3.65 4.27
C TYR A 70 4.31 4.05 5.51
N LEU A 71 3.17 3.39 5.74
CA LEU A 71 2.38 3.53 6.98
C LEU A 71 3.13 2.98 8.21
N ARG A 72 4.04 2.03 7.99
CA ARG A 72 4.89 1.42 9.01
C ARG A 72 6.29 1.22 8.47
N ARG A 73 7.30 1.26 9.32
CA ARG A 73 8.69 0.97 8.93
C ARG A 73 8.78 -0.34 8.17
N SER A 74 9.58 -0.35 7.10
CA SER A 74 9.73 -1.53 6.26
C SER A 74 10.50 -2.63 6.99
N GLU A 75 10.21 -3.89 6.68
CA GLU A 75 11.00 -5.00 7.25
C GLU A 75 12.48 -4.90 6.86
N ALA A 76 12.78 -4.36 5.68
CA ALA A 76 14.14 -4.16 5.21
C ALA A 76 14.90 -3.20 6.14
N GLU A 77 14.30 -2.05 6.47
CA GLU A 77 14.87 -1.08 7.42
C GLU A 77 15.01 -1.69 8.82
N VAL A 78 13.99 -2.41 9.30
CA VAL A 78 14.04 -3.06 10.62
C VAL A 78 15.16 -4.11 10.68
N LYS A 79 15.33 -4.92 9.63
CA LYS A 79 16.39 -5.93 9.54
C LYS A 79 17.77 -5.28 9.39
N TRP A 80 17.87 -4.19 8.62
CA TRP A 80 19.11 -3.45 8.44
C TRP A 80 19.61 -2.86 9.76
N GLU A 81 18.76 -2.18 10.54
CA GLU A 81 19.14 -1.65 11.85
C GLU A 81 19.59 -2.73 12.83
N LYS A 82 18.91 -3.89 12.84
CA LYS A 82 19.33 -5.04 13.67
C LYS A 82 20.73 -5.52 13.30
N ARG A 83 21.07 -5.54 12.01
CA ARG A 83 22.43 -5.89 11.55
C ARG A 83 23.45 -4.85 12.00
N GLN A 84 23.15 -3.55 11.85
CA GLN A 84 24.08 -2.48 12.26
C GLN A 84 24.39 -2.55 13.76
N LYS A 85 23.37 -2.69 14.62
CA LYS A 85 23.58 -2.85 16.07
C LYS A 85 24.41 -4.08 16.43
N GLY A 86 24.25 -5.17 15.69
CA GLY A 86 25.07 -6.38 15.86
C GLY A 86 26.53 -6.15 15.48
N VAL A 87 26.79 -5.40 14.41
CA VAL A 87 28.15 -5.02 13.97
C VAL A 87 28.81 -4.11 15.01
N GLU A 88 28.11 -3.07 15.48
CA GLU A 88 28.60 -2.17 16.54
C GLU A 88 28.95 -2.92 17.83
N THR A 89 28.14 -3.92 18.21
CA THR A 89 28.40 -4.74 19.42
C THR A 89 29.65 -5.62 19.27
N ILE A 90 29.92 -6.13 18.06
CA ILE A 90 31.10 -6.94 17.77
C ILE A 90 32.36 -6.07 17.77
N GLU A 91 32.29 -4.89 17.16
CA GLU A 91 33.40 -3.93 17.13
C GLU A 91 33.73 -3.41 18.53
N ALA A 92 32.73 -3.10 19.35
CA ALA A 92 32.93 -2.67 20.74
C ALA A 92 33.60 -3.74 21.62
N LYS A 93 33.28 -5.03 21.43
CA LYS A 93 33.95 -6.13 22.15
C LYS A 93 35.41 -6.29 21.72
N ARG A 94 35.69 -6.24 20.41
CA ARG A 94 37.05 -6.35 19.87
C ARG A 94 37.97 -5.19 20.26
N ALA A 95 37.41 -4.01 20.55
CA ALA A 95 38.19 -2.87 21.02
C ALA A 95 38.50 -2.90 22.52
N CYS A 96 37.83 -3.78 23.29
CA CYS A 96 38.04 -3.95 24.72
C CYS A 96 38.97 -5.12 25.08
N ASP A 97 39.21 -6.02 24.12
CA ASP A 97 40.20 -7.10 24.17
C ASP A 97 41.58 -6.62 23.67
#